data_AF-A0A7J6KU24-F1
#
_entry.id   AF-A0A7J6KU24-F1
#
_cell.length_a   1.000
_cell.length_b   1.000
_cell.length_c   1.000
_cell.angle_alpha   90.00
_cell.angle_beta   90.00
_cell.angle_gamma   90.00
#
_symmetry.space_group_name_H-M   'P 1'
#
loop_
_entity.id
_entity.type
_entity.pdbx_description
1 polymer ?
#
loop_
_entity_poly.entity_id
_entity_poly.type
_entity_poly.pdbx_seq_one_letter_code
_entity_poly.pdbx_strand_id
1 'polypeptide(L)'
;MPKAPHKSRSAGKKKRATPFESTAMDVDTMADQEKEAEKVVEEVEEDEKAVSNREIFRRHAEEWKKMKVQVADLKRQRKKLPKKGNKDKKKLISQEIKKLVSDLKEQHDRELEDAGISSGSVKYKKMEIEIDDDEDAI
;
A
#
# COMPACT_ATOMS: atom_id res chain seq x y z
N MET A 1 23.84 -27.75 47.43
CA MET A 1 24.60 -26.48 47.30
C MET A 1 23.99 -25.65 46.18
N PRO A 2 23.52 -24.42 46.43
CA PRO A 2 22.97 -23.55 45.40
C PRO A 2 24.08 -22.94 44.52
N LYS A 3 23.87 -22.88 43.20
CA LYS A 3 24.62 -21.98 42.30
C LYS A 3 23.64 -21.00 41.66
N ALA A 4 23.77 -19.74 42.06
CA ALA A 4 23.07 -18.58 41.52
C ALA A 4 23.75 -18.11 40.20
N PRO A 5 23.16 -17.14 39.46
CA PRO A 5 23.18 -17.05 38.00
C PRO A 5 24.38 -16.31 37.40
N HIS A 6 24.71 -16.63 36.13
CA HIS A 6 25.56 -15.78 35.30
C HIS A 6 24.75 -15.04 34.24
N LYS A 7 24.73 -13.72 34.40
CA LYS A 7 24.18 -12.71 33.51
C LYS A 7 25.28 -12.34 32.52
N SER A 8 25.14 -12.66 31.23
CA SER A 8 26.00 -12.10 30.19
C SER A 8 25.20 -11.12 29.32
N ARG A 9 25.51 -9.85 29.52
CA ARG A 9 25.11 -8.73 28.66
C ARG A 9 26.04 -8.76 27.45
N SER A 10 25.54 -8.97 26.23
CA SER A 10 26.32 -8.64 25.02
C SER A 10 25.98 -7.20 24.62
N ALA A 11 26.79 -6.30 25.15
CA ALA A 11 26.89 -4.93 24.68
C ALA A 11 27.46 -4.89 23.26
N GLY A 12 26.91 -4.01 22.42
CA GLY A 12 27.68 -3.30 21.41
C GLY A 12 27.84 -3.99 20.05
N LYS A 13 26.95 -3.64 19.10
CA LYS A 13 27.35 -3.57 17.68
C LYS A 13 27.05 -2.19 17.11
N LYS A 14 28.02 -1.32 17.40
CA LYS A 14 28.62 -0.28 16.56
C LYS A 14 27.70 0.32 15.48
N LYS A 15 27.26 1.55 15.77
CA LYS A 15 26.83 2.55 14.79
C LYS A 15 27.91 2.65 13.70
N ARG A 16 27.58 2.28 12.46
CA ARG A 16 28.39 2.64 11.29
C ARG A 16 28.10 4.11 11.00
N ALA A 17 29.05 4.97 11.34
CA ALA A 17 29.11 6.33 10.85
C ALA A 17 29.28 6.30 9.33
N THR A 18 28.37 6.93 8.61
CA THR A 18 28.56 7.35 7.21
C THR A 18 29.38 8.63 7.23
N PRO A 19 30.57 8.68 6.60
CA PRO A 19 31.42 9.87 6.57
C PRO A 19 31.04 10.73 5.37
N PHE A 20 29.94 11.48 5.47
CA PHE A 20 29.72 12.65 4.63
C PHE A 20 29.12 13.77 5.48
N GLU A 21 30.00 14.38 6.26
CA GLU A 21 29.99 15.80 6.60
C GLU A 21 29.66 16.62 5.34
N SER A 22 28.53 17.34 5.36
CA SER A 22 28.46 18.80 5.55
C SER A 22 28.60 19.62 4.26
N THR A 23 27.48 19.78 3.55
CA THR A 23 27.22 21.03 2.82
C THR A 23 26.11 21.76 3.53
N ALA A 24 26.51 22.64 4.45
CA ALA A 24 25.70 23.77 4.86
C ALA A 24 25.67 24.77 3.69
N MET A 25 24.51 24.91 3.05
CA MET A 25 24.14 26.06 2.25
C MET A 25 22.82 26.54 2.84
N ASP A 26 22.95 27.57 3.65
CA ASP A 26 21.88 28.30 4.30
C ASP A 26 21.56 29.54 3.44
N VAL A 27 20.34 30.08 3.60
CA VAL A 27 19.89 31.41 3.16
C VAL A 27 19.32 31.57 1.74
N ASP A 28 17.98 31.49 1.72
CA ASP A 28 17.02 32.45 1.14
C ASP A 28 16.92 32.70 -0.37
N THR A 29 15.67 32.96 -0.75
CA THR A 29 15.16 33.63 -1.96
C THR A 29 14.57 32.72 -3.05
N MET A 30 13.34 33.09 -3.43
CA MET A 30 12.40 32.51 -4.43
C MET A 30 11.38 31.57 -3.76
N ALA A 31 10.31 32.05 -3.13
CA ALA A 31 9.24 32.88 -3.70
C ALA A 31 8.76 32.34 -5.07
N ASP A 32 7.44 32.17 -5.18
CA ASP A 32 6.70 31.76 -6.38
C ASP A 32 6.87 30.32 -6.86
N GLN A 33 5.98 29.44 -6.37
CA GLN A 33 5.05 28.73 -7.25
C GLN A 33 3.94 28.08 -6.43
N GLU A 34 3.02 28.92 -5.97
CA GLU A 34 1.60 28.57 -6.04
C GLU A 34 1.26 28.44 -7.54
N LYS A 35 1.21 27.20 -8.03
CA LYS A 35 0.40 26.80 -9.18
C LYS A 35 -0.50 25.70 -8.66
N GLU A 36 -1.75 26.03 -8.33
CA GLU A 36 -2.86 25.88 -9.29
C GLU A 36 -2.88 24.42 -9.75
N ALA A 37 -3.61 23.49 -9.15
CA ALA A 37 -5.08 23.51 -9.08
C ALA A 37 -5.75 23.97 -10.39
N GLU A 38 -5.17 23.65 -11.53
CA GLU A 38 -5.85 23.63 -12.82
C GLU A 38 -5.86 22.15 -13.27
N LYS A 39 -6.88 21.37 -12.87
CA LYS A 39 -8.08 21.18 -13.68
C LYS A 39 -7.77 21.11 -15.18
N VAL A 40 -6.91 20.17 -15.60
CA VAL A 40 -7.12 19.48 -16.87
C VAL A 40 -8.23 18.45 -16.63
N VAL A 41 -9.46 18.97 -16.51
CA VAL A 41 -10.63 18.29 -17.06
C VAL A 41 -10.44 18.45 -18.56
N GLU A 42 -9.58 17.60 -19.13
CA GLU A 42 -9.67 17.31 -20.55
C GLU A 42 -10.91 16.44 -20.67
N GLU A 43 -12.00 17.16 -20.91
CA GLU A 43 -13.11 16.77 -21.76
C GLU A 43 -12.56 15.95 -22.94
N VAL A 44 -12.29 14.67 -22.70
CA VAL A 44 -12.29 13.69 -23.78
C VAL A 44 -13.76 13.33 -23.93
N GLU A 45 -14.41 14.16 -24.75
CA GLU A 45 -15.65 13.82 -25.41
C GLU A 45 -15.56 12.39 -25.95
N GLU A 46 -16.71 11.74 -25.84
CA GLU A 46 -17.07 10.47 -26.45
C GLU A 46 -16.42 10.28 -27.82
N ASP A 47 -15.45 9.38 -27.87
CA ASP A 47 -15.16 8.64 -29.07
C ASP A 47 -15.09 7.18 -28.65
N GLU A 48 -15.95 6.36 -29.24
CA GLU A 48 -15.99 4.91 -29.19
C GLU A 48 -14.72 4.28 -29.82
N LYS A 49 -13.55 4.80 -29.47
CA LYS A 49 -12.24 4.26 -29.82
C LYS A 49 -11.93 3.25 -28.76
N ALA A 50 -12.05 1.97 -29.14
CA ALA A 50 -11.55 0.82 -28.39
C ALA A 50 -10.39 1.25 -27.48
N VAL A 51 -10.68 1.39 -26.18
CA VAL A 51 -9.72 1.86 -25.17
C VAL A 51 -8.46 1.05 -25.38
N SER A 52 -7.38 1.71 -25.79
CA SER A 52 -6.16 0.99 -26.14
C SER A 52 -5.76 0.14 -24.95
N ASN A 53 -5.36 -1.12 -25.15
CA ASN A 53 -4.99 -2.02 -24.05
C ASN A 53 -4.02 -1.36 -23.05
N ARG A 54 -3.16 -0.46 -23.53
CA ARG A 54 -2.24 0.35 -22.72
C ARG A 54 -2.95 1.25 -21.70
N GLU A 55 -4.07 1.83 -22.07
CA GLU A 55 -4.87 2.72 -21.23
C GLU A 55 -5.64 1.95 -20.15
N ILE A 56 -6.17 0.77 -20.49
CA ILE A 56 -6.74 -0.18 -19.51
C ILE A 56 -5.70 -0.48 -18.42
N PHE A 57 -4.48 -0.87 -18.80
CA PHE A 57 -3.41 -1.14 -17.83
C PHE A 57 -3.00 0.08 -17.01
N ARG A 58 -2.99 1.28 -17.60
CA ARG A 58 -2.67 2.52 -16.89
C ARG A 58 -3.72 2.79 -15.81
N ARG A 59 -5.00 2.70 -16.18
CA ARG A 59 -6.13 2.87 -15.25
C ARG A 59 -6.08 1.84 -14.13
N HIS A 60 -5.90 0.55 -14.45
CA HIS A 60 -5.76 -0.51 -13.46
C HIS A 60 -4.64 -0.20 -12.47
N ALA A 61 -3.48 0.23 -12.95
CA ALA A 61 -2.34 0.55 -12.09
C ALA A 61 -2.63 1.74 -11.14
N GLU A 62 -3.36 2.75 -11.60
CA GLU A 62 -3.79 3.89 -10.78
C GLU A 62 -4.82 3.46 -9.72
N GLU A 63 -5.77 2.62 -10.09
CA GLU A 63 -6.76 2.04 -9.17
C GLU A 63 -6.08 1.16 -8.11
N TRP A 64 -5.12 0.32 -8.49
CA TRP A 64 -4.31 -0.45 -7.55
C TRP A 64 -3.51 0.44 -6.58
N LYS A 65 -3.00 1.60 -7.03
CA LYS A 65 -2.32 2.55 -6.14
C LYS A 65 -3.29 3.15 -5.13
N LYS A 66 -4.47 3.59 -5.57
CA LYS A 66 -5.52 4.13 -4.69
C LYS A 66 -5.97 3.09 -3.66
N MET A 67 -6.22 1.87 -4.13
CA MET A 67 -6.58 0.72 -3.31
C MET A 67 -5.53 0.40 -2.25
N LYS A 68 -4.24 0.44 -2.60
CA LYS A 68 -3.14 0.21 -1.63
C LYS A 68 -3.14 1.21 -0.49
N VAL A 69 -3.41 2.49 -0.77
CA VAL A 69 -3.52 3.52 0.27
C VAL A 69 -4.67 3.18 1.22
N GLN A 70 -5.84 2.83 0.67
CA GLN A 70 -7.00 2.43 1.47
C GLN A 70 -6.72 1.19 2.33
N VAL A 71 -6.09 0.15 1.77
CA VAL A 71 -5.71 -1.04 2.53
C VAL A 71 -4.70 -0.71 3.63
N ALA A 72 -3.74 0.19 3.37
CA ALA A 72 -2.78 0.63 4.39
C ALA A 72 -3.48 1.36 5.55
N ASP A 73 -4.46 2.21 5.26
CA ASP A 73 -5.26 2.90 6.27
C ASP A 73 -6.13 1.93 7.08
N LEU A 74 -6.80 0.98 6.43
CA LEU A 74 -7.56 -0.07 7.11
C LEU A 74 -6.67 -0.95 8.00
N LYS A 75 -5.48 -1.34 7.53
CA LYS A 75 -4.49 -2.06 8.35
C LYS A 75 -4.04 -1.22 9.55
N ARG A 76 -3.85 0.09 9.37
CA ARG A 76 -3.52 1.02 10.46
C ARG A 76 -4.66 1.12 11.48
N GLN A 77 -5.92 1.18 11.03
CA GLN A 77 -7.10 1.17 11.89
C GLN A 77 -7.19 -0.14 12.68
N ARG A 78 -7.03 -1.31 12.02
CA ARG A 78 -6.99 -2.64 12.68
C ARG A 78 -5.92 -2.69 13.77
N LYS A 79 -4.73 -2.14 13.49
CA LYS A 79 -3.60 -2.12 14.44
C LYS A 79 -3.86 -1.22 15.66
N LYS A 80 -4.60 -0.11 15.49
CA LYS A 80 -4.97 0.80 16.58
C LYS A 80 -6.00 0.21 17.54
N LEU A 81 -6.82 -0.74 17.08
CA LEU A 81 -7.82 -1.39 17.95
C LEU A 81 -7.15 -2.27 19.01
N PRO A 82 -7.51 -2.14 20.29
CA PRO A 82 -6.96 -2.99 21.34
C PRO A 82 -7.44 -4.44 21.16
N LYS A 83 -6.61 -5.41 21.56
CA LYS A 83 -6.92 -6.85 21.45
C LYS A 83 -8.14 -7.25 22.30
N LYS A 84 -8.28 -6.67 23.50
CA LYS A 84 -9.38 -6.95 24.43
C LYS A 84 -10.65 -6.19 24.03
N GLY A 85 -11.75 -6.91 23.80
CA GLY A 85 -13.08 -6.34 23.56
C GLY A 85 -13.39 -5.84 22.14
N ASN A 86 -12.43 -5.85 21.21
CA ASN A 86 -12.65 -5.42 19.82
C ASN A 86 -12.28 -6.49 18.78
N LYS A 87 -12.40 -7.79 19.13
CA LYS A 87 -12.10 -8.90 18.22
C LYS A 87 -12.97 -8.84 16.95
N ASP A 88 -14.26 -8.56 17.10
CA ASP A 88 -15.20 -8.51 15.96
C ASP A 88 -14.88 -7.34 15.02
N LYS A 89 -14.56 -6.17 15.57
CA LYS A 89 -14.14 -5.01 14.75
C LYS A 89 -12.87 -5.29 13.95
N LYS A 90 -11.89 -5.98 14.55
CA LYS A 90 -10.68 -6.39 13.82
C LYS A 90 -10.98 -7.37 12.69
N LYS A 91 -11.90 -8.33 12.92
CA LYS A 91 -12.36 -9.27 11.90
C LYS A 91 -13.10 -8.56 10.76
N LEU A 92 -13.98 -7.61 11.09
CA LEU A 92 -14.70 -6.81 10.09
C LEU A 92 -13.71 -6.05 9.19
N ILE A 93 -12.71 -5.37 9.77
CA ILE A 93 -11.69 -4.67 8.97
C ILE A 93 -10.88 -5.65 8.10
N SER A 94 -10.51 -6.83 8.62
CA SER A 94 -9.85 -7.85 7.81
C SER A 94 -10.72 -8.34 6.65
N GLN A 95 -12.02 -8.55 6.87
CA GLN A 95 -12.97 -8.94 5.83
C GLN A 95 -13.15 -7.84 4.78
N GLU A 96 -13.20 -6.58 5.21
CA GLU A 96 -13.32 -5.44 4.32
C GLU A 96 -12.09 -5.29 3.40
N ILE A 97 -10.88 -5.50 3.93
CA ILE A 97 -9.66 -5.55 3.11
C ILE A 97 -9.74 -6.68 2.08
N LYS A 98 -10.18 -7.88 2.48
CA LYS A 98 -10.31 -9.03 1.56
C LYS A 98 -11.34 -8.74 0.46
N LYS A 99 -12.48 -8.17 0.83
CA LYS A 99 -13.56 -7.80 -0.10
C LYS A 99 -13.09 -6.76 -1.12
N LEU A 100 -12.48 -5.67 -0.65
CA LEU A 100 -12.01 -4.57 -1.49
C LEU A 100 -11.03 -5.05 -2.56
N VAL A 101 -10.13 -5.97 -2.20
CA VAL A 101 -9.15 -6.56 -3.12
C VAL A 101 -9.79 -7.53 -4.10
N SER A 102 -10.78 -8.34 -3.66
CA SER A 102 -11.53 -9.25 -4.54
C SER A 102 -12.34 -8.46 -5.56
N ASP A 103 -13.12 -7.49 -5.10
CA ASP A 103 -14.02 -6.69 -5.94
C ASP A 103 -13.24 -5.97 -7.05
N LEU A 104 -12.10 -5.34 -6.72
CA LEU A 104 -11.27 -4.63 -7.69
C LEU A 104 -10.60 -5.60 -8.67
N LYS A 105 -10.17 -6.77 -8.19
CA LYS A 105 -9.60 -7.79 -9.06
C LYS A 105 -10.64 -8.32 -10.05
N GLU A 106 -11.85 -8.61 -9.60
CA GLU A 106 -12.95 -9.08 -10.45
C GLU A 106 -13.37 -8.05 -11.49
N GLN A 107 -13.29 -6.75 -11.16
CA GLN A 107 -13.52 -5.68 -12.13
C GLN A 107 -12.43 -5.66 -13.20
N HIS A 108 -11.16 -5.72 -12.81
CA HIS A 108 -10.04 -5.75 -13.77
C HIS A 108 -10.05 -7.01 -14.62
N ASP A 109 -10.36 -8.17 -14.04
CA ASP A 109 -10.44 -9.43 -14.78
C ASP A 109 -11.56 -9.37 -15.83
N ARG A 110 -12.74 -8.81 -15.48
CA ARG A 110 -13.83 -8.57 -16.44
C ARG A 110 -13.44 -7.61 -17.56
N GLU A 111 -12.82 -6.48 -17.23
CA GLU A 111 -12.36 -5.51 -18.24
C GLU A 111 -11.31 -6.09 -19.20
N LEU A 112 -10.46 -7.01 -18.71
CA LEU A 112 -9.49 -7.72 -19.55
C LEU A 112 -10.16 -8.77 -20.43
N GLU A 113 -11.15 -9.50 -19.91
CA GLU A 113 -11.95 -10.47 -20.67
C GLU A 113 -12.72 -9.78 -21.81
N ASP A 114 -13.34 -8.63 -21.53
CA ASP A 114 -14.03 -7.80 -22.52
C ASP A 114 -13.05 -7.26 -23.60
N ALA A 115 -11.81 -6.96 -23.22
CA ALA A 115 -10.74 -6.55 -24.14
C ALA A 115 -10.10 -7.74 -24.89
N GLY A 116 -10.53 -8.98 -24.64
CA GLY A 116 -9.96 -10.19 -25.25
C GLY A 116 -8.54 -10.52 -24.79
N ILE A 117 -8.10 -9.95 -23.67
CA ILE A 117 -6.78 -10.18 -23.07
C ILE A 117 -6.90 -11.33 -22.07
N SER A 118 -6.20 -12.43 -22.32
CA SER A 118 -6.17 -13.55 -21.36
C SER A 118 -5.66 -13.07 -20.00
N SER A 119 -6.49 -13.20 -18.97
CA SER A 119 -6.21 -12.79 -17.58
C SER A 119 -4.95 -13.43 -16.99
N GLY A 120 -4.48 -14.56 -17.55
CA GLY A 120 -3.21 -15.20 -17.18
C GLY A 120 -1.94 -14.51 -17.70
N SER A 121 -2.07 -13.56 -18.64
CA SER A 121 -0.94 -12.82 -19.21
C SER A 121 -0.48 -11.68 -18.30
N VAL A 122 -1.39 -11.11 -17.52
CA VAL A 122 -1.10 -9.95 -16.68
C VAL A 122 -0.40 -10.41 -15.41
N LYS A 123 0.91 -10.16 -15.34
CA LYS A 123 1.71 -10.36 -14.14
C LYS A 123 1.38 -9.27 -13.12
N TYR A 124 0.20 -9.35 -12.52
CA TYR A 124 -0.02 -8.68 -11.25
C TYR A 124 1.00 -9.27 -10.29
N LYS A 125 1.92 -8.45 -9.78
CA LYS A 125 2.84 -8.87 -8.72
C LYS A 125 1.95 -9.37 -7.60
N LYS A 126 1.84 -10.70 -7.48
CA LYS A 126 0.90 -11.40 -6.60
C LYS A 126 1.03 -10.75 -5.23
N MET A 127 0.09 -9.87 -4.90
CA MET A 127 0.04 -9.26 -3.60
C MET A 127 -0.58 -10.30 -2.71
N GLU A 128 0.25 -11.23 -2.24
CA GLU A 128 -0.05 -12.00 -1.05
C GLU A 128 -0.16 -10.99 0.07
N ILE A 129 -1.38 -10.51 0.28
CA ILE A 129 -1.73 -9.79 1.48
C ILE A 129 -1.76 -10.87 2.55
N GLU A 130 -0.60 -11.16 3.12
CA GLU A 130 -0.48 -11.86 4.39
C GLU A 130 -1.25 -11.02 5.40
N ILE A 131 -2.53 -11.38 5.56
CA ILE A 131 -3.32 -10.99 6.70
C ILE A 131 -2.92 -12.03 7.73
N ASP A 132 -1.97 -11.68 8.60
CA ASP A 132 -1.66 -12.47 9.80
C ASP A 132 -2.96 -12.62 10.60
N ASP A 133 -3.69 -13.70 10.31
CA ASP A 133 -4.89 -14.17 11.01
C ASP A 133 -4.47 -15.06 12.21
N ASP A 134 -3.17 -15.33 12.42
CA ASP A 134 -2.62 -16.32 13.37
C ASP A 134 -1.79 -15.74 14.56
N GLU A 135 -2.11 -14.56 15.09
CA GLU A 135 -1.40 -13.97 16.25
C GLU A 135 -2.30 -13.69 17.48
N ASP A 136 -3.41 -14.42 17.64
CA ASP A 136 -4.28 -14.31 18.83
C ASP A 136 -5.02 -15.63 19.20
N ALA A 137 -4.32 -16.77 19.12
CA ALA A 137 -4.73 -18.01 19.81
C ALA A 137 -4.11 -18.08 21.22
N ILE A 138 -4.50 -17.15 22.10
CA ILE A 138 -4.37 -17.27 23.57
C ILE A 138 -5.60 -16.65 24.24
#